data_AF-A0A9E5PIZ8-F1
#
_entry.id   AF-A0A9E5PIZ8-F1
#
_cell.length_a   1.000
_cell.length_b   1.000
_cell.length_c   1.000
_cell.angle_alpha   90.00
_cell.angle_beta   90.00
_cell.angle_gamma   90.00
#
_symmetry.space_group_name_H-M   'P 1'
#
loop_
_entity.id
_entity.type
_entity.pdbx_description
1 polymer ?
#
loop_
_entity_poly.entity_id
_entity_poly.type
_entity_poly.pdbx_seq_one_letter_code
_entity_poly.pdbx_strand_id
1 'polypeptide(L)'
;GADPGPVCYALGGATATTTDANLVLGRLDAGHFLGGDMALDVEGAHTALGELARAMGAPSPEAAAWGVIRVANATMERAIRRISVERGHDPRRFALLAFGGAGPLHACDLAEALS
;
A
#
# COMPACT_ATOMS: atom_id res chain seq x y z
N GLY A 1 -5.20 -3.84 10.08
CA GLY A 1 -6.09 -3.38 11.16
C GLY A 1 -5.74 -1.96 11.51
N ALA A 2 -6.51 -1.31 12.38
CA ALA A 2 -6.22 0.06 12.85
C ALA A 2 -5.53 0.09 14.23
N ASP A 3 -5.64 -1.00 15.01
CA ASP A 3 -5.05 -1.16 16.34
C ASP A 3 -4.41 -2.55 16.43
N PRO A 4 -3.09 -2.68 16.69
CA PRO A 4 -2.13 -1.57 16.87
C PRO A 4 -1.79 -0.83 15.56
N GLY A 5 -2.31 -1.32 14.41
CA GLY A 5 -2.28 -0.62 13.14
C GLY A 5 -0.91 -0.55 12.45
N PRO A 6 -0.82 0.24 11.36
CA PRO A 6 0.45 0.69 10.79
C PRO A 6 1.35 1.36 11.81
N VAL A 7 2.67 1.30 11.60
CA VAL A 7 3.64 1.98 12.46
C VAL A 7 3.38 3.49 12.47
N CYS A 8 3.04 4.05 11.30
CA CYS A 8 2.75 5.47 11.13
C CYS A 8 1.52 5.97 11.89
N TYR A 9 0.70 5.11 12.47
CA TYR A 9 -0.41 5.53 13.34
C TYR A 9 0.07 5.79 14.79
N ALA A 10 1.28 5.36 15.15
CA ALA A 10 1.84 5.50 16.49
C ALA A 10 1.00 4.84 17.61
N LEU A 11 0.24 3.77 17.28
CA LEU A 11 -0.61 3.03 18.21
C LEU A 11 0.02 1.69 18.68
N GLY A 12 1.35 1.59 18.65
CA GLY A 12 2.09 0.41 19.08
C GLY A 12 2.34 -0.62 17.97
N GLY A 13 2.02 -0.31 16.71
CA GLY A 13 2.42 -1.12 15.56
C GLY A 13 3.94 -1.13 15.42
N ALA A 14 4.54 -2.30 15.19
CA ALA A 14 6.01 -2.47 15.14
C ALA A 14 6.52 -3.04 13.80
N THR A 15 5.62 -3.43 12.90
CA THR A 15 5.99 -4.07 11.62
C THR A 15 5.51 -3.20 10.47
N ALA A 16 6.37 -2.96 9.49
CA ALA A 16 6.03 -2.19 8.30
C ALA A 16 4.80 -2.77 7.58
N THR A 17 3.89 -1.88 7.17
CA THR A 17 2.65 -2.19 6.47
C THR A 17 2.57 -1.49 5.11
N THR A 18 1.54 -1.80 4.33
CA THR A 18 1.26 -1.09 3.07
C THR A 18 0.96 0.39 3.30
N THR A 19 0.39 0.78 4.44
CA THR A 19 0.15 2.19 4.75
C THR A 19 1.46 2.93 5.04
N ASP A 20 2.39 2.32 5.77
CA ASP A 20 3.73 2.86 6.01
C ASP A 20 4.47 3.09 4.69
N ALA A 21 4.38 2.12 3.77
CA ALA A 21 4.98 2.22 2.44
C ALA A 21 4.38 3.37 1.61
N ASN A 22 3.06 3.54 1.63
CA ASN A 22 2.42 4.67 0.95
C ASN A 22 2.84 6.02 1.56
N LEU A 23 3.01 6.09 2.88
CA LEU A 23 3.48 7.30 3.55
C LEU A 23 4.93 7.66 3.17
N VAL A 24 5.86 6.71 3.26
CA VAL A 24 7.27 6.92 2.90
C VAL A 24 7.44 7.30 1.43
N LEU A 25 6.57 6.79 0.54
CA LEU A 25 6.57 7.18 -0.88
C LEU A 25 5.87 8.53 -1.14
N GLY A 26 5.43 9.24 -0.11
CA GLY A 26 4.76 10.55 -0.25
C GLY A 26 3.36 10.47 -0.87
N ARG A 27 2.71 9.30 -0.84
CA ARG A 27 1.34 9.10 -1.37
C ARG A 27 0.26 9.46 -0.36
N LEU A 28 0.64 9.69 0.89
CA LEU A 28 -0.24 10.13 1.98
C LEU A 28 0.26 11.47 2.51
N ASP A 29 -0.67 12.38 2.82
CA ASP A 29 -0.37 13.62 3.54
C ASP A 29 -0.28 13.31 5.05
N ALA A 30 0.92 13.44 5.62
CA ALA A 30 1.17 13.17 7.02
C ALA A 30 0.45 14.14 7.98
N GLY A 31 0.19 15.38 7.54
CA GLY A 31 -0.45 16.41 8.35
C GLY A 31 -1.96 16.51 8.17
N HIS A 32 -2.52 15.83 7.15
CA HIS A 32 -3.93 15.91 6.80
C HIS A 32 -4.61 14.54 6.67
N PHE A 33 -4.05 13.50 7.29
CA PHE A 33 -4.66 12.17 7.27
C PHE A 33 -5.98 12.17 8.06
N LEU A 34 -6.98 11.44 7.55
CA LEU A 34 -8.36 11.47 8.05
C LEU A 34 -8.93 12.90 8.18
N GLY A 35 -8.61 13.79 7.25
CA GLY A 35 -9.08 15.19 7.28
C GLY A 35 -8.36 16.06 8.31
N GLY A 36 -7.22 15.58 8.86
CA GLY A 36 -6.45 16.26 9.89
C GLY A 36 -6.68 15.72 11.31
N ASP A 37 -7.60 14.75 11.47
CA ASP A 37 -7.88 14.13 12.77
C ASP A 37 -6.73 13.25 13.29
N MET A 38 -5.79 12.89 12.42
CA MET A 38 -4.64 12.05 12.75
C MET A 38 -3.39 12.56 12.05
N ALA A 39 -2.36 12.92 12.84
CA ALA A 39 -1.02 13.13 12.32
C ALA A 39 -0.31 11.77 12.18
N LEU A 40 0.41 11.58 11.07
CA LEU A 40 1.14 10.34 10.81
C LEU A 40 2.61 10.46 11.25
N ASP A 41 3.12 9.40 11.88
CA ASP A 41 4.53 9.26 12.24
C ASP A 41 5.37 8.80 11.02
N VAL A 42 5.94 9.79 10.33
CA VAL A 42 6.81 9.57 9.17
C VAL A 42 8.11 8.87 9.57
N GLU A 43 8.71 9.25 10.69
CA GLU A 43 9.99 8.69 11.15
C GLU A 43 9.83 7.23 11.60
N GLY A 44 8.72 6.91 12.27
CA GLY A 44 8.36 5.54 12.61
C GLY A 44 8.23 4.66 11.37
N ALA A 45 7.52 5.15 10.34
CA ALA A 45 7.38 4.44 9.06
C ALA A 45 8.74 4.24 8.36
N HIS A 46 9.57 5.29 8.30
CA HIS A 46 10.92 5.22 7.72
C HIS A 46 11.80 4.20 8.45
N THR A 47 11.75 4.19 9.79
CA THR A 47 12.51 3.26 10.61
C THR A 47 12.10 1.81 10.33
N ALA A 48 10.80 1.51 10.38
CA ALA A 48 10.29 0.16 10.13
C ALA A 48 10.61 -0.33 8.70
N LEU A 49 10.51 0.55 7.71
CA LEU A 49 10.88 0.22 6.33
C LEU A 49 12.40 0.12 6.13
N GLY A 50 13.20 0.85 6.90
CA GLY A 50 14.66 0.70 6.94
C GLY A 50 15.10 -0.65 7.50
N GLU A 51 14.42 -1.15 8.54
CA GLU A 51 14.63 -2.49 9.06
C GLU A 51 14.28 -3.56 8.03
N LEU A 52 13.14 -3.41 7.34
CA LEU A 52 12.76 -4.30 6.24
C LEU A 52 13.77 -4.25 5.09
N ALA A 53 14.23 -3.05 4.72
CA ALA A 53 15.23 -2.85 3.68
C ALA A 53 16.51 -3.62 4.00
N ARG A 54 17.00 -3.49 5.24
CA ARG A 54 18.18 -4.24 5.71
C ARG A 54 17.96 -5.74 5.67
N ALA A 55 16.79 -6.22 6.08
CA ALA A 55 16.48 -7.65 6.09
C ALA A 55 16.43 -8.26 4.68
N MET A 56 16.03 -7.49 3.67
CA MET A 56 15.92 -7.95 2.29
C MET A 56 17.09 -7.54 1.37
N GLY A 57 18.06 -6.78 1.88
CA GLY A 57 19.18 -6.26 1.09
C GLY A 57 18.80 -5.14 0.12
N ALA A 58 17.73 -4.38 0.41
CA ALA A 58 17.36 -3.21 -0.37
C ALA A 58 18.22 -1.98 0.00
N PRO A 59 18.48 -1.07 -0.95
CA PRO A 59 19.40 0.05 -0.74
C PRO A 59 18.84 1.17 0.14
N SER A 60 17.52 1.25 0.33
CA SER A 60 16.89 2.32 1.13
C SER A 60 15.48 1.92 1.61
N PRO A 61 14.92 2.63 2.61
CA PRO A 61 13.52 2.48 3.03
C PRO A 61 12.53 2.66 1.86
N GLU A 62 12.77 3.61 0.97
CA GLU A 62 11.93 3.87 -0.21
C GLU A 62 11.98 2.70 -1.20
N ALA A 63 13.15 2.10 -1.39
CA ALA A 63 13.28 0.90 -2.24
C ALA A 63 12.49 -0.28 -1.65
N ALA A 64 12.53 -0.46 -0.33
CA ALA A 64 11.70 -1.46 0.36
C ALA A 64 10.20 -1.11 0.24
N ALA A 65 9.81 0.15 0.41
CA ALA A 65 8.44 0.62 0.27
C ALA A 65 7.89 0.34 -1.13
N TRP A 66 8.65 0.64 -2.19
CA TRP A 66 8.32 0.25 -3.56
C TRP A 66 8.15 -1.27 -3.71
N GLY A 67 9.01 -2.06 -3.05
CA GLY A 67 8.86 -3.51 -2.96
C GLY A 67 7.50 -3.93 -2.36
N VAL A 68 7.13 -3.35 -1.22
CA VAL A 68 5.85 -3.61 -0.54
C VAL A 68 4.67 -3.30 -1.46
N ILE A 69 4.65 -2.12 -2.10
CA ILE A 69 3.58 -1.72 -3.01
C ILE A 69 3.48 -2.67 -4.21
N ARG A 70 4.61 -3.06 -4.81
CA ARG A 70 4.61 -4.01 -5.94
C ARG A 70 4.03 -5.37 -5.56
N VAL A 71 4.40 -5.90 -4.39
CA VAL A 71 3.86 -7.18 -3.90
C VAL A 71 2.37 -7.08 -3.61
N ALA A 72 1.93 -5.99 -2.99
CA ALA A 72 0.51 -5.72 -2.73
C ALA A 72 -0.29 -5.65 -4.05
N ASN A 73 0.18 -4.87 -5.02
CA ASN A 73 -0.44 -4.73 -6.34
C ASN A 73 -0.52 -6.07 -7.07
N ALA A 74 0.59 -6.84 -7.12
CA ALA A 74 0.59 -8.14 -7.77
C ALA A 74 -0.38 -9.13 -7.11
N THR A 75 -0.55 -9.04 -5.79
CA THR A 75 -1.53 -9.87 -5.06
C THR A 75 -2.96 -9.47 -5.42
N MET A 76 -3.25 -8.17 -5.45
CA MET A 76 -4.56 -7.63 -5.84
C MET A 76 -4.91 -7.94 -7.30
N GLU A 77 -3.96 -7.75 -8.22
CA GLU A 77 -4.13 -8.08 -9.64
C GLU A 77 -4.50 -9.55 -9.83
N ARG A 78 -3.75 -10.48 -9.22
CA ARG A 78 -4.05 -11.92 -9.28
C ARG A 78 -5.45 -12.24 -8.74
N ALA A 79 -5.86 -11.59 -7.65
CA ALA A 79 -7.19 -11.79 -7.09
C ALA A 79 -8.29 -11.32 -8.06
N ILE A 80 -8.13 -10.13 -8.65
CA ILE A 80 -9.10 -9.57 -9.61
C ILE A 80 -9.19 -10.44 -10.87
N ARG A 81 -8.04 -10.86 -11.43
CA ARG A 81 -8.00 -11.74 -12.61
C ARG A 81 -8.67 -13.07 -12.32
N ARG A 82 -8.35 -13.69 -11.18
CA ARG A 82 -8.92 -14.98 -10.78
C ARG A 82 -10.44 -14.90 -10.67
N ILE A 83 -10.98 -13.93 -9.90
CA ILE A 83 -12.42 -13.79 -9.70
C ILE A 83 -13.15 -13.47 -11.01
N SER A 84 -12.56 -12.64 -11.88
CA SER A 84 -13.14 -12.30 -13.18
C SER A 84 -13.18 -13.51 -14.12
N VAL A 85 -12.07 -14.23 -14.26
CA VAL A 85 -11.95 -15.39 -15.15
C VAL A 85 -12.79 -16.57 -14.65
N GLU A 86 -12.85 -16.83 -13.33
CA GLU A 86 -13.75 -17.83 -12.74
C GLU A 86 -15.22 -17.57 -13.10
N ARG A 87 -15.60 -16.32 -13.38
CA ARG A 87 -16.94 -15.91 -13.83
C ARG A 87 -17.08 -15.80 -15.35
N GLY A 88 -16.04 -16.15 -16.11
CA GLY A 88 -16.03 -16.08 -17.58
C GLY A 88 -15.88 -14.66 -18.13
N HIS A 89 -15.39 -13.72 -17.32
CA HIS A 89 -15.16 -12.32 -17.72
C HIS A 89 -13.69 -12.05 -18.02
N ASP A 90 -13.44 -11.38 -19.14
CA ASP A 90 -12.14 -10.79 -19.46
C ASP A 90 -12.03 -9.40 -18.81
N PRO A 91 -11.15 -9.17 -17.81
CA PRO A 91 -11.02 -7.89 -17.10
C PRO A 91 -10.82 -6.69 -18.02
N ARG A 92 -10.17 -6.89 -19.17
CA ARG A 92 -9.86 -5.84 -20.16
C ARG A 92 -11.10 -5.22 -20.80
N ARG A 93 -12.24 -5.88 -20.68
CA ARG A 93 -13.53 -5.44 -21.23
C ARG A 93 -14.36 -4.62 -20.22
N PHE A 94 -13.82 -4.34 -19.04
CA PHE A 94 -14.53 -3.67 -17.95
C PHE A 94 -13.74 -2.45 -17.46
N ALA A 95 -14.45 -1.52 -16.82
CA ALA A 95 -13.84 -0.43 -16.09
C ALA A 95 -13.48 -0.87 -14.65
N LEU A 96 -12.35 -0.40 -14.14
CA LEU A 96 -11.96 -0.58 -12.74
C LEU A 96 -12.57 0.53 -11.88
N LEU A 97 -13.43 0.16 -10.92
CA LEU A 97 -13.92 1.07 -9.89
C LEU A 97 -13.16 0.81 -8.58
N ALA A 98 -12.30 1.74 -8.19
CA ALA A 98 -11.58 1.69 -6.91
C ALA A 98 -12.39 2.35 -5.79
N PHE A 99 -12.46 1.71 -4.64
CA PHE A 99 -13.20 2.19 -3.47
C PHE A 99 -12.49 1.85 -2.15
N GLY A 100 -13.00 2.38 -1.04
CA GLY A 100 -12.36 2.30 0.27
C GLY A 100 -11.20 3.29 0.42
N GLY A 101 -10.68 3.46 1.64
CA GLY A 101 -9.68 4.49 1.93
C GLY A 101 -8.35 4.31 1.17
N ALA A 102 -7.91 3.06 1.00
CA ALA A 102 -6.63 2.75 0.33
C ALA A 102 -6.78 2.32 -1.13
N GLY A 103 -7.99 1.97 -1.60
CA GLY A 103 -8.19 1.45 -2.96
C GLY A 103 -7.64 2.37 -4.05
N PRO A 104 -7.96 3.68 -4.04
CA PRO A 104 -7.45 4.63 -5.01
C PRO A 104 -5.91 4.74 -5.07
N LEU A 105 -5.19 4.44 -3.97
CA LEU A 105 -3.72 4.49 -3.92
C LEU A 105 -3.04 3.44 -4.83
N HIS A 106 -3.80 2.42 -5.24
CA HIS A 106 -3.34 1.31 -6.07
C HIS A 106 -4.03 1.28 -7.45
N ALA A 107 -5.01 2.16 -7.68
CA ALA A 107 -5.93 2.05 -8.80
C ALA A 107 -5.24 2.18 -10.16
N CYS A 108 -4.32 3.13 -10.32
CA CYS A 108 -3.61 3.34 -11.58
C CYS A 108 -2.76 2.12 -11.96
N ASP A 109 -1.92 1.66 -11.03
CA ASP A 109 -1.07 0.49 -11.24
C ASP A 109 -1.90 -0.76 -11.55
N LEU A 110 -3.05 -0.93 -10.87
CA LEU A 110 -3.96 -2.05 -11.12
C LEU A 110 -4.67 -1.93 -12.46
N ALA A 111 -5.12 -0.75 -12.85
CA ALA A 111 -5.77 -0.53 -14.14
C ALA A 111 -4.82 -0.83 -15.30
N GLU A 112 -3.57 -0.37 -15.21
CA GLU A 112 -2.53 -0.67 -16.19
C GLU A 112 -2.23 -2.18 -16.23
N ALA A 113 -2.05 -2.82 -15.07
CA ALA A 113 -1.77 -4.24 -14.99
C ALA A 113 -2.92 -5.14 -15.49
N LEU A 114 -4.17 -4.66 -15.49
CA LEU A 114 -5.36 -5.41 -15.90
C LEU A 114 -5.78 -5.17 -17.35
N SER A 115 -5.14 -4.20 -18.04
CA SER A 115 -5.43 -3.82 -19.42
C SER A 115 -4.91 -4.83 -20.46
#